data_AF-A0AA38HYH2-F1
#
_entry.id   AF-A0AA38HYH2-F1
#
_cell.length_a   1.000
_cell.length_b   1.000
_cell.length_c   1.000
_cell.angle_alpha   90.00
_cell.angle_beta   90.00
_cell.angle_gamma   90.00
#
_symmetry.space_group_name_H-M   'P 1'
#
loop_
_entity.id
_entity.type
_entity.pdbx_description
1 polymer ?
#
loop_
_entity_poly.entity_id
_entity_poly.type
_entity_poly.pdbx_seq_one_letter_code
_entity_poly.pdbx_strand_id
1 'polypeptide(L)'
;MVYSVEQNTFIVMSYYRNGTFVDGAWLYSVAACKQEYLANYPDLEIQETSLEAHIRDVINRFVRTGNVNKGKSSGRPAVSEEVVDDLRERLEQNPQTSLTRLSQQSGVP
;
A
#
# COMPACT_ATOMS: atom_id res chain seq x y z
N MET A 1 2.06 -8.01 14.73
CA MET A 1 3.46 -8.03 14.25
C MET A 1 3.60 -7.04 13.09
N VAL A 2 4.68 -6.26 13.04
CA VAL A 2 4.99 -5.40 11.89
C VAL A 2 6.09 -6.09 11.09
N TYR A 3 5.78 -6.48 9.85
CA TYR A 3 6.75 -7.11 8.96
C TYR A 3 7.61 -6.03 8.28
N SER A 4 8.92 -6.23 8.26
CA SER A 4 9.86 -5.33 7.63
C SER A 4 9.73 -5.34 6.09
N VAL A 5 10.30 -4.32 5.44
CA VAL A 5 10.37 -4.26 3.98
C VAL A 5 11.10 -5.47 3.42
N GLU A 6 12.19 -5.86 4.07
CA GLU A 6 13.01 -7.01 3.70
C GLU A 6 12.22 -8.30 3.80
N GLN A 7 11.43 -8.49 4.86
CA GLN A 7 10.55 -9.66 5.02
C GLN A 7 9.47 -9.70 3.94
N ASN A 8 8.81 -8.58 3.65
CA ASN A 8 7.80 -8.52 2.59
C ASN A 8 8.42 -8.79 1.21
N THR A 9 9.64 -8.30 0.99
CA THR A 9 10.40 -8.50 -0.24
C THR A 9 10.81 -9.97 -0.38
N PHE A 10 11.26 -10.60 0.70
CA PHE A 10 11.54 -12.03 0.76
C PHE A 10 10.30 -12.85 0.42
N ILE A 11 9.13 -12.52 0.99
CA ILE A 11 7.87 -13.21 0.71
C ILE A 11 7.56 -13.19 -0.79
N VAL A 12 7.63 -12.02 -1.44
CA VAL A 12 7.39 -11.91 -2.89
C VAL A 12 8.38 -12.77 -3.67
N MET A 13 9.67 -12.65 -3.39
CA MET A 13 10.70 -13.41 -4.10
C MET A 13 10.52 -14.93 -3.91
N SER A 14 10.34 -15.37 -2.68
CA SER A 14 10.15 -16.78 -2.32
C SER A 14 8.89 -17.36 -2.98
N TYR A 15 7.77 -16.63 -2.97
CA TYR A 15 6.52 -17.10 -3.59
C TYR A 15 6.67 -17.37 -5.09
N TYR A 16 7.30 -16.45 -5.83
CA TYR A 16 7.50 -16.63 -7.27
C TYR A 16 8.64 -17.61 -7.59
N ARG A 17 9.70 -17.66 -6.78
CA ARG A 17 10.80 -18.61 -6.93
C ARG A 17 10.35 -20.06 -6.79
N ASN A 18 9.39 -20.30 -5.89
CA ASN A 18 8.79 -21.62 -5.68
C ASN A 18 7.71 -21.98 -6.70
N GLY A 19 7.51 -21.15 -7.74
CA GLY A 19 6.59 -21.43 -8.82
C GLY A 19 7.03 -22.67 -9.61
N THR A 20 6.11 -23.60 -9.85
CA THR A 20 6.32 -24.73 -10.74
C THR A 20 5.51 -24.53 -12.01
N PHE A 21 6.08 -24.88 -13.16
CA PHE A 21 5.38 -24.81 -14.44
C PHE A 21 4.82 -26.18 -14.78
N VAL A 22 3.49 -26.31 -14.78
CA VAL A 22 2.77 -27.56 -15.00
C VAL A 22 1.65 -27.31 -16.00
N ASP A 23 1.56 -28.13 -17.05
CA ASP A 23 0.52 -28.09 -18.08
C ASP A 23 0.26 -26.70 -18.69
N GLY A 24 1.33 -25.92 -18.91
CA GLY A 24 1.24 -24.58 -19.51
C GLY A 24 0.92 -23.45 -18.53
N ALA A 25 0.78 -23.74 -17.23
CA ALA A 25 0.46 -22.76 -16.20
C ALA A 25 1.51 -22.74 -15.08
N TRP A 26 1.72 -21.55 -14.50
CA TRP A 26 2.49 -21.41 -13.27
C TRP A 26 1.62 -21.71 -12.05
N LEU A 27 2.06 -22.67 -11.23
CA LEU A 27 1.47 -23.00 -9.94
C LEU A 27 2.36 -22.48 -8.83
N TYR A 28 1.81 -21.61 -7.99
CA TYR A 28 2.53 -21.01 -6.86
C TYR A 28 2.01 -21.56 -5.54
N SER A 29 2.90 -21.77 -4.56
CA SER A 29 2.57 -22.37 -3.27
C SER A 29 2.84 -21.43 -2.11
N VAL A 30 1.78 -21.00 -1.42
CA VAL A 30 1.87 -20.26 -0.15
C VAL A 30 2.58 -21.11 0.92
N ALA A 31 2.33 -22.43 0.92
CA ALA A 31 2.94 -23.35 1.88
C ALA A 31 4.47 -23.44 1.69
N ALA A 32 4.94 -23.54 0.45
CA ALA A 32 6.38 -23.55 0.15
C ALA A 32 7.05 -22.24 0.57
N CYS A 33 6.42 -21.10 0.26
CA CYS A 33 6.92 -19.79 0.67
C CYS A 33 6.99 -19.65 2.20
N LYS A 34 5.96 -20.11 2.91
CA LYS A 34 5.92 -20.13 4.37
C LYS A 34 7.05 -20.99 4.97
N GLN A 35 7.30 -22.17 4.43
CA GLN A 35 8.39 -23.04 4.90
C GLN A 35 9.75 -22.35 4.75
N GLU A 36 10.02 -21.75 3.58
CA GLU A 36 11.26 -21.00 3.37
C GLU A 36 11.38 -19.75 4.27
N TYR A 37 10.25 -19.08 4.55
CA TYR A 37 10.22 -17.94 5.45
C TYR A 37 10.60 -18.34 6.88
N LEU A 38 9.98 -19.40 7.41
CA LEU A 38 10.28 -19.89 8.76
C LEU A 38 11.74 -20.37 8.89
N ALA A 39 12.30 -20.93 7.81
CA ALA A 39 13.72 -21.32 7.77
C ALA A 39 14.67 -20.12 7.74
N ASN A 40 14.30 -19.01 7.07
CA ASN A 40 15.12 -17.79 7.02
C ASN A 40 14.98 -16.88 8.25
N TYR A 41 13.86 -16.99 8.96
CA TYR A 41 13.58 -16.18 10.14
C TYR A 41 13.13 -17.04 11.34
N PRO A 42 14.01 -17.94 11.85
CA PRO A 42 13.66 -18.89 12.90
C PRO A 42 13.38 -18.25 14.26
N ASP A 43 13.95 -17.07 14.52
CA ASP A 43 13.87 -16.41 15.83
C ASP A 43 12.60 -15.55 16.03
N LEU A 44 11.73 -15.49 15.03
CA LEU A 44 10.50 -14.70 15.13
C LEU A 44 9.36 -15.57 15.68
N GLU A 45 8.83 -15.19 16.85
CA GLU A 45 7.58 -15.74 17.36
C GLU A 45 6.40 -15.30 16.48
N ILE A 46 6.13 -16.06 15.42
CA ILE A 46 5.04 -15.80 14.47
C ILE A 46 3.96 -16.84 14.66
N GLN A 47 2.74 -16.39 14.93
CA GLN A 47 1.58 -17.28 14.87
C GLN A 47 1.39 -17.77 13.43
N GLU A 48 1.43 -19.08 13.24
CA GLU A 48 1.46 -19.73 11.94
C GLU A 48 0.28 -19.33 11.01
N THR A 49 -0.92 -19.22 11.58
CA THR A 49 -2.13 -18.75 10.86
C THR A 49 -2.04 -17.29 10.43
N SER A 50 -1.34 -16.45 11.20
CA SER A 50 -1.14 -15.03 10.87
C SER A 50 -0.15 -14.83 9.72
N LEU A 51 0.82 -15.75 9.56
CA LEU A 51 1.83 -15.68 8.51
C LEU A 51 1.22 -15.96 7.13
N GLU A 52 0.37 -16.98 7.01
CA GLU A 52 -0.26 -17.30 5.73
C GLU A 52 -1.18 -16.17 5.23
N ALA A 53 -1.97 -15.58 6.13
CA ALA A 53 -2.79 -14.43 5.80
C ALA A 53 -1.92 -13.25 5.33
N HIS A 54 -0.80 -13.00 6.03
CA HIS A 54 0.15 -11.95 5.66
C HIS A 54 0.81 -12.20 4.30
N ILE A 55 1.22 -13.45 4.01
CA ILE A 55 1.77 -13.83 2.70
C ILE A 55 0.76 -13.50 1.59
N ARG A 56 -0.50 -13.96 1.74
CA ARG A 56 -1.55 -13.68 0.76
C ARG A 56 -1.76 -12.17 0.56
N ASP A 57 -1.79 -11.41 1.64
CA ASP A 57 -1.93 -9.95 1.60
C ASP A 57 -0.78 -9.25 0.87
N VAL A 58 0.46 -9.66 1.10
CA VAL A 58 1.65 -9.11 0.44
C VAL A 58 1.64 -9.44 -1.05
N ILE A 59 1.33 -10.69 -1.43
CA ILE A 59 1.25 -11.10 -2.84
C ILE A 59 0.13 -10.36 -3.56
N ASN A 60 -1.08 -10.31 -2.99
CA ASN A 60 -2.20 -9.59 -3.57
C ASN A 60 -1.89 -8.10 -3.75
N ARG A 61 -1.19 -7.49 -2.78
CA ARG A 61 -0.74 -6.10 -2.90
C ARG A 61 0.26 -5.95 -4.03
N PHE A 62 1.27 -6.80 -4.08
CA PHE A 62 2.31 -6.75 -5.11
C PHE A 62 1.72 -6.92 -6.52
N VAL A 63 0.81 -7.89 -6.71
CA VAL A 63 0.12 -8.09 -8.00
C VAL A 63 -0.69 -6.86 -8.39
N ARG A 64 -1.38 -6.22 -7.43
CA ARG A 64 -2.24 -5.08 -7.70
C ARG A 64 -1.47 -3.77 -7.95
N THR A 65 -0.39 -3.52 -7.22
CA THR A 65 0.26 -2.20 -7.18
C THR A 65 1.74 -2.22 -7.54
N GLY A 66 2.35 -3.39 -7.75
CA GLY A 66 3.80 -3.54 -7.91
C GLY A 66 4.62 -3.25 -6.64
N ASN A 67 3.96 -2.95 -5.51
CA ASN A 67 4.63 -2.54 -4.28
C ASN A 67 4.55 -3.63 -3.21
N VAL A 68 5.68 -3.88 -2.55
CA VAL A 68 5.77 -4.81 -1.41
C VAL A 68 5.18 -4.22 -0.13
N ASN A 69 5.33 -2.90 0.05
CA ASN A 69 4.82 -2.19 1.22
C ASN A 69 3.49 -1.50 0.94
N LYS A 70 2.78 -1.22 2.03
CA LYS A 70 1.67 -0.27 2.00
C LYS A 70 2.25 1.11 1.64
N GLY A 71 1.74 1.71 0.58
CA GLY A 71 2.01 3.12 0.31
C GLY A 71 1.52 3.99 1.47
N LYS A 72 1.98 5.24 1.55
CA LYS A 72 1.38 6.20 2.46
C LYS A 72 -0.11 6.29 2.12
N SER A 73 -0.96 6.15 3.13
CA SER A 73 -2.34 6.57 2.98
C SER A 73 -2.31 8.06 2.65
N SER A 74 -3.08 8.49 1.65
CA SER A 74 -3.23 9.91 1.30
C SER A 74 -3.80 10.74 2.45
N GLY A 75 -4.23 10.09 3.53
CA GLY A 75 -4.96 10.72 4.62
C GLY A 75 -6.35 11.12 4.15
N ARG A 76 -7.15 11.61 5.10
CA ARG A 76 -8.35 12.35 4.78
C ARG A 76 -7.92 13.78 4.44
N PRO A 77 -8.30 14.33 3.27
CA PRO A 77 -8.07 15.74 2.98
C PRO A 77 -8.65 16.61 4.09
N ALA A 78 -7.89 17.63 4.52
CA ALA A 78 -8.34 18.57 5.54
C ALA A 78 -9.43 19.53 5.02
N VAL A 79 -9.48 19.71 3.70
CA VAL A 79 -10.40 20.60 3.00
C VAL A 79 -11.28 19.75 2.08
N SER A 80 -12.58 20.04 2.03
CA SER A 80 -13.51 19.35 1.13
C SER A 80 -13.36 19.82 -0.32
N GLU A 81 -13.74 18.96 -1.27
CA GLU A 81 -13.71 19.30 -2.69
C GLU A 81 -14.58 20.53 -3.01
N GLU A 82 -15.70 20.69 -2.31
CA GLU A 82 -16.59 21.85 -2.43
C GLU A 82 -15.87 23.17 -2.14
N VAL A 83 -15.02 23.19 -1.11
CA VAL A 83 -14.23 24.39 -0.75
C VAL A 83 -13.12 24.63 -1.77
N VAL A 84 -12.55 23.57 -2.34
CA VAL A 84 -11.56 23.68 -3.43
C VAL A 84 -12.20 24.26 -4.69
N ASP A 85 -13.42 23.83 -5.02
CA ASP A 85 -14.16 24.31 -6.19
C ASP A 85 -14.59 25.77 -6.02
N ASP A 86 -15.09 26.16 -4.84
CA ASP A 86 -15.41 27.56 -4.50
C ASP A 86 -14.16 28.47 -4.58
N LEU A 87 -13.01 27.98 -4.11
CA LEU A 87 -11.74 28.70 -4.26
C LEU A 87 -11.33 28.85 -5.73
N ARG A 88 -11.52 27.82 -6.55
CA ARG A 88 -11.22 27.85 -7.99
C ARG A 88 -12.10 28.88 -8.70
N GLU A 89 -13.40 28.88 -8.44
CA GLU A 89 -14.35 29.83 -9.03
C GLU A 89 -14.01 31.28 -8.66
N ARG A 90 -13.68 31.56 -7.40
CA ARG A 90 -13.29 32.91 -6.96
C ARG A 90 -12.00 33.40 -7.60
N LEU A 91 -11.03 32.50 -7.79
CA LEU A 91 -9.78 32.82 -8.47
C LEU A 91 -10.01 33.13 -9.95
N GLU A 92 -10.91 32.38 -10.60
CA GLU A 92 -11.30 32.62 -12.00
C GLU A 92 -12.04 33.95 -12.17
N GLN A 93 -12.98 34.27 -11.27
CA GLN A 93 -13.73 35.52 -11.32
C GLN A 93 -12.85 36.75 -11.03
N ASN A 94 -11.84 36.61 -10.17
CA ASN A 94 -11.00 37.75 -9.80
C ASN A 94 -9.54 37.32 -9.49
N PRO A 95 -8.70 37.17 -10.53
CA PRO A 95 -7.35 36.60 -10.44
C PRO A 95 -6.38 37.39 -9.57
N GLN A 96 -6.67 38.67 -9.31
CA GLN A 96 -5.84 39.56 -8.49
C GLN A 96 -6.19 39.49 -7.00
N THR A 97 -7.14 38.63 -6.60
CA THR A 97 -7.51 38.48 -5.20
C THR A 97 -6.34 37.89 -4.41
N SER A 98 -5.98 38.53 -3.29
CA SER A 98 -4.91 38.02 -2.43
C SER A 98 -5.30 36.69 -1.77
N LEU A 99 -4.34 35.78 -1.64
CA LEU A 99 -4.53 34.47 -1.01
C LEU A 99 -5.06 34.58 0.43
N THR A 100 -4.63 35.61 1.17
CA THR A 100 -5.13 35.91 2.52
C THR A 100 -6.64 36.20 2.51
N ARG A 101 -7.12 36.97 1.53
CA ARG A 101 -8.55 37.26 1.41
C ARG A 101 -9.35 36.01 1.05
N LEU A 102 -8.81 35.16 0.18
CA LEU A 102 -9.45 33.90 -0.18
C LEU A 102 -9.57 32.94 1.01
N SER A 103 -8.50 32.76 1.78
CA SER A 103 -8.49 31.96 3.02
C SER A 103 -9.55 32.45 4.03
N GLN A 104 -9.65 33.77 4.25
CA GLN A 104 -10.69 34.34 5.11
C GLN A 104 -12.12 34.06 4.60
N GLN A 105 -12.33 34.08 3.29
CA GLN A 105 -13.65 33.88 2.69
C GLN A 105 -14.05 32.41 2.58
N SER A 106 -13.09 31.49 2.48
CA SER A 106 -13.35 30.04 2.34
C SER A 106 -13.27 29.28 3.67
N GLY A 107 -12.87 29.96 4.77
CA GLY A 107 -12.71 29.34 6.08
C GLY A 107 -11.57 28.31 6.15
N VAL A 108 -10.65 28.37 5.18
CA VAL A 108 -9.46 27.52 5.14
C VAL A 108 -8.35 28.20 5.94
N PRO A 109 -7.75 27.53 6.93
CA PRO A 109 -6.67 28.11 7.76
C PRO A 109 -5.42 28.45 6.94
#